data_AF-A0A957P429-F1
#
_entry.id   AF-A0A957P429-F1
#
_cell.length_a   1.000
_cell.length_b   1.000
_cell.length_c   1.000
_cell.angle_alpha   90.00
_cell.angle_beta   90.00
_cell.angle_gamma   90.00
#
_symmetry.space_group_name_H-M   'P 1'
#
loop_
_entity.id
_entity.type
_entity.pdbx_description
1 polymer ?
#
loop_
_entity_poly.entity_id
_entity_poly.type
_entity_poly.pdbx_seq_one_letter_code
_entity_poly.pdbx_strand_id
1 'polypeptide(L)' 'SVLEIMRQHYVHWQQQVEAAGLEPAVALLVRLAVDGFWFTEMYQFAPLKRAQRQIVLEEILRMTERT' A
#
# COMPACT_ATOMS: atom_id res chain seq x y z
N SER A 1 -12.95 3.70 19.27
CA SER A 1 -11.53 4.04 19.46
C SER A 1 -10.88 4.30 18.11
N VAL A 2 -9.71 4.96 18.07
CA VAL A 2 -8.95 5.14 16.80
C VAL A 2 -8.64 3.78 16.16
N LEU A 3 -8.37 2.75 16.97
CA LEU A 3 -8.12 1.40 16.50
C LEU A 3 -9.30 0.79 15.73
N GLU A 4 -10.54 0.98 16.20
CA GLU A 4 -11.73 0.47 15.51
C GLU A 4 -11.98 1.18 14.19
N ILE A 5 -11.76 2.50 14.15
CA ILE A 5 -11.87 3.29 12.91
C ILE A 5 -10.86 2.79 11.88
N MET A 6 -9.60 2.58 12.29
CA MET A 6 -8.57 2.03 11.41
C MET A 6 -8.95 0.63 10.91
N ARG A 7 -9.42 -0.27 11.78
CA ARG A 7 -9.86 -1.62 11.37
C ARG A 7 -10.96 -1.57 10.29
N GLN A 8 -11.94 -0.67 10.43
CA GLN A 8 -12.98 -0.49 9.42
C GLN A 8 -12.43 -0.02 8.08
N HIS A 9 -11.53 0.96 8.09
CA HIS A 9 -10.87 1.43 6.86
C HIS A 9 -10.03 0.35 6.19
N TYR A 10 -9.25 -0.42 6.96
CA TYR A 10 -8.44 -1.51 6.40
C TYR A 10 -9.29 -2.59 5.73
N VAL A 11 -10.43 -2.96 6.33
CA VAL A 11 -11.40 -3.89 5.70
C VAL A 11 -11.96 -3.30 4.41
N HIS A 12 -12.40 -2.04 4.44
CA HIS A 12 -12.96 -1.39 3.26
C HIS A 12 -11.94 -1.27 2.13
N TRP A 13 -10.71 -0.86 2.44
CA TRP A 13 -9.65 -0.84 1.45
C TRP A 13 -9.42 -2.25 0.92
N GLN A 14 -9.29 -3.27 1.78
CA GLN A 14 -9.00 -4.66 1.36
C GLN A 14 -9.97 -5.10 0.26
N GLN A 15 -11.27 -4.86 0.46
CA GLN A 15 -12.30 -5.14 -0.53
C GLN A 15 -12.09 -4.39 -1.86
N GLN A 16 -11.68 -3.13 -1.83
CA GLN A 16 -11.38 -2.38 -3.05
C GLN A 16 -10.19 -2.95 -3.84
N VAL A 17 -9.15 -3.40 -3.15
CA VAL A 17 -7.97 -4.01 -3.80
C VAL A 17 -8.30 -5.37 -4.37
N GLU A 18 -9.06 -6.19 -3.66
CA GLU A 18 -9.56 -7.48 -4.18
C GLU A 18 -10.47 -7.29 -5.40
N ALA A 19 -11.23 -6.18 -5.45
CA ALA A 19 -12.08 -5.82 -6.57
C ALA A 19 -11.34 -5.11 -7.74
N ALA A 20 -10.03 -4.84 -7.62
CA ALA A 20 -9.28 -4.06 -8.60
C ALA A 20 -8.96 -4.82 -9.90
N GLY A 21 -9.33 -6.10 -10.01
CA GLY A 21 -9.08 -6.94 -11.19
C GLY A 21 -7.62 -7.37 -11.38
N LEU A 22 -6.78 -7.17 -10.35
CA LEU A 22 -5.41 -7.65 -10.31
C LEU A 22 -5.36 -9.14 -9.95
N GLU A 23 -4.25 -9.80 -10.32
CA GLU A 23 -3.95 -11.13 -9.77
C GLU A 23 -3.96 -11.07 -8.23
N PRO A 24 -4.63 -12.00 -7.52
CA PRO A 24 -4.82 -11.91 -6.08
C PRO A 24 -3.55 -11.71 -5.25
N ALA A 25 -2.46 -12.42 -5.55
CA ALA A 25 -1.21 -12.25 -4.81
C ALA A 25 -0.55 -10.89 -5.10
N VAL A 26 -0.60 -10.41 -6.35
CA VAL A 26 -0.16 -9.05 -6.73
C VAL A 26 -0.97 -8.00 -5.99
N ALA A 27 -2.30 -8.13 -5.94
CA ALA A 27 -3.20 -7.19 -5.26
C ALA A 27 -2.82 -7.05 -3.77
N LEU A 28 -2.62 -8.18 -3.09
CA LEU A 28 -2.18 -8.21 -1.68
C LEU A 28 -0.79 -7.60 -1.49
N LEU A 29 0.15 -7.90 -2.38
CA LEU A 29 1.50 -7.36 -2.28
C LEU A 29 1.52 -5.85 -2.49
N VAL A 30 0.74 -5.32 -3.45
CA VAL A 30 0.56 -3.89 -3.66
C VAL A 30 0.01 -3.22 -2.40
N ARG A 31 -1.05 -3.78 -1.79
CA ARG A 31 -1.59 -3.25 -0.53
C ARG A 31 -0.52 -3.17 0.55
N LEU A 32 0.19 -4.27 0.81
CA LEU A 32 1.19 -4.33 1.87
C LEU A 32 2.36 -3.37 1.62
N ALA A 33 2.77 -3.20 0.36
CA ALA A 33 3.79 -2.23 -0.02
C ALA A 33 3.33 -0.78 0.24
N VAL A 34 2.09 -0.44 -0.11
CA VAL A 34 1.49 0.87 0.17
C VAL A 34 1.36 1.13 1.67
N ASP A 35 0.92 0.13 2.44
CA ASP A 35 0.80 0.22 3.90
C ASP A 35 2.17 0.49 4.55
N GLY A 36 3.19 -0.28 4.16
CA GLY A 36 4.56 -0.10 4.66
C GLY A 36 5.14 1.26 4.26
N PHE A 37 4.94 1.68 3.02
CA PHE A 37 5.39 2.99 2.51
C PHE A 37 4.75 4.15 3.27
N TRP A 38 3.42 4.11 3.46
CA TRP A 38 2.71 5.11 4.25
C TRP A 38 3.20 5.12 5.72
N PHE A 39 3.40 3.95 6.32
CA PHE A 39 3.81 3.82 7.71
C PHE A 39 5.19 4.42 7.98
N THR A 40 6.17 4.22 7.08
CA THR A 40 7.51 4.81 7.21
C THR A 40 7.49 6.33 7.13
N GLU A 41 6.59 6.90 6.32
CA GLU A 41 6.44 8.35 6.15
C GLU A 41 5.67 8.98 7.31
N MET A 42 4.57 8.36 7.75
CA MET A 42 3.69 8.92 8.79
C MET A 42 4.37 8.98 10.16
N TYR A 43 5.15 7.97 10.52
CA TYR A 43 5.78 7.88 11.84
C TYR A 43 7.26 8.24 11.85
N GLN A 44 7.84 8.59 10.69
CA GLN A 44 9.25 9.01 10.57
C GLN A 44 10.26 7.99 11.14
N PHE A 45 9.88 6.71 11.21
CA PHE A 45 10.77 5.67 11.75
C PHE A 45 12.02 5.45 10.88
N ALA A 46 11.91 5.70 9.57
CA ALA A 46 13.00 5.79 8.62
C ALA A 46 12.46 6.39 7.31
N PRO A 47 12.22 7.72 7.24
CA PRO A 47 11.62 8.33 6.06
C PRO A 47 12.53 8.13 4.84
N LEU A 48 11.91 7.82 3.70
CA LEU A 48 12.66 7.61 2.47
C LEU A 48 13.22 8.95 1.99
N LYS A 49 14.45 8.94 1.47
CA LYS A 49 14.94 10.10 0.71
C LYS A 49 14.05 10.30 -0.51
N ARG A 50 13.89 11.53 -0.99
CA ARG A 50 13.03 11.87 -2.15
C ARG A 50 13.24 10.94 -3.35
N ALA A 51 14.50 10.60 -3.67
CA ALA A 51 14.81 9.69 -4.77
C ALA A 51 14.34 8.24 -4.49
N GLN A 52 14.50 7.74 -3.26
CA GLN A 52 14.04 6.41 -2.87
C GLN A 52 12.51 6.34 -2.88
N ARG A 53 11.84 7.41 -2.45
CA ARG A 53 10.37 7.53 -2.51
C ARG A 53 9.84 7.34 -3.93
N GLN A 54 10.49 7.98 -4.90
CA GLN A 54 10.11 7.90 -6.31
C GLN A 54 10.28 6.47 -6.85
N ILE A 55 11.45 5.85 -6.59
CA ILE A 55 11.74 4.49 -7.04
C ILE A 55 10.72 3.48 -6.50
N VAL A 56 10.39 3.57 -5.20
CA VAL A 56 9.41 2.67 -4.58
C VAL A 56 8.01 2.89 -5.16
N LEU A 57 7.59 4.13 -5.35
CA LEU A 57 6.28 4.44 -5.92
C LEU A 57 6.14 3.92 -7.36
N GLU A 58 7.18 4.11 -8.18
CA GLU A 58 7.23 3.59 -9.55
C GLU A 58 7.10 2.07 -9.58
N GLU A 59 7.76 1.36 -8.65
CA GLU A 59 7.68 -0.10 -8.61
C GLU A 59 6.30 -0.60 -8.14
N ILE A 60 5.69 0.06 -7.15
CA ILE A 60 4.31 -0.23 -6.73
C ILE A 60 3.34 -0.07 -7.90
N LEU A 61 3.49 0.99 -8.70
CA LEU A 61 2.67 1.23 -9.89
C LEU A 61 2.91 0.16 -10.95
N ARG A 62 4.17 -0.18 -11.24
CA ARG A 62 4.53 -1.24 -12.20
C ARG A 62 3.89 -2.58 -11.83
N MET A 63 3.81 -2.90 -10.53
CA MET A 63 3.14 -4.12 -10.10
C MET A 63 1.66 -4.16 -10.46
N THR A 64 0.96 -3.02 -10.49
CA THR A 64 -0.45 -2.95 -10.89
C THR A 64 -0.69 -3.19 -12.39
N GLU A 65 0.37 -3.17 -13.19
CA GLU A 65 0.31 -3.44 -14.63
C GLU A 65 0.56 -4.92 -14.97
N ARG A 66 0.93 -5.74 -13.98
CA ARG A 66 1.19 -7.17 -14.17
C ARG A 66 -0.13 -7.93 -14.20
N THR A 67 -0.66 -8.12 -15.40
CA THR A 67 -1.77 -9.05 -15.71
C THR A 67 -1.28 -10.48 -15.82
#